data_AF-A0A077ZIR7-F1
#
_entry.id   AF-A0A077ZIR7-F1
#
_cell.length_a   1.000
_cell.length_b   1.000
_cell.length_c   1.000
_cell.angle_alpha   90.00
_cell.angle_beta   90.00
_cell.angle_gamma   90.00
#
_symmetry.space_group_name_H-M   'P 1'
#
loop_
_entity.id
_entity.type
_entity.pdbx_description
1 polymer ?
#
loop_
_entity_poly.entity_id
_entity_poly.type
_entity_poly.pdbx_seq_one_letter_code
_entity_poly.pdbx_strand_id
1 'polypeptide(L)'
;MLDSGASRSFPSRFVGQYFNVVNAPSEGDPKSILEYSRVIGFLTGYESRVMEEAHTDAVMILGEAFGSNQLFDFSTQDTTRRIRSCSTVTGNAMLSPLAAQTAPVACKNSDSLQRLSSAFN
;
A
#
# COMPACT_ATOMS: atom_id res chain seq x y z
N MET A 1 -0.47 26.01 -10.38
CA MET A 1 0.45 25.55 -9.32
C MET A 1 0.62 24.06 -9.50
N LEU A 2 1.87 23.59 -9.65
CA LEU A 2 2.15 22.16 -9.71
C LEU A 2 2.54 21.74 -8.29
N ASP A 3 1.59 21.22 -7.53
CA ASP A 3 1.85 20.79 -6.15
C ASP A 3 2.60 19.46 -6.16
N SER A 4 3.93 19.50 -6.32
CA SER A 4 4.81 18.34 -6.14
C SER A 4 4.98 17.93 -4.66
N GLY A 5 4.20 18.53 -3.74
CA GLY A 5 4.33 18.31 -2.29
C GLY A 5 4.10 16.87 -1.82
N ALA A 6 3.37 16.07 -2.61
CA ALA A 6 3.17 14.64 -2.36
C ALA A 6 4.08 13.73 -3.21
N SER A 7 4.86 14.30 -4.13
CA SER A 7 5.68 13.53 -5.07
C SER A 7 6.94 13.01 -4.39
N ARG A 8 6.91 11.75 -3.97
CA ARG A 8 8.10 11.00 -3.55
C ARG A 8 8.49 10.06 -4.69
N SER A 9 9.78 10.04 -5.03
CA SER A 9 10.29 9.05 -5.99
C SER A 9 10.43 7.71 -5.28
N PHE A 10 9.85 6.67 -5.88
CA PHE A 10 10.02 5.28 -5.47
C PHE A 10 10.68 4.48 -6.59
N PRO A 11 11.47 3.43 -6.27
CA PRO A 11 12.03 2.55 -7.28
C PRO A 11 10.93 1.95 -8.17
N SER A 12 11.18 1.85 -9.47
CA SER A 12 10.21 1.28 -10.44
C SER A 12 9.73 -0.12 -10.05
N ARG A 13 10.61 -0.93 -9.48
CA ARG A 13 10.27 -2.26 -8.95
C ARG A 13 9.20 -2.18 -7.86
N PHE A 14 9.34 -1.25 -6.91
CA PHE A 14 8.35 -1.05 -5.86
C PHE A 14 7.01 -0.60 -6.44
N VAL A 15 7.04 0.37 -7.37
CA VAL A 15 5.81 0.87 -8.02
C VAL A 15 5.09 -0.24 -8.77
N GLY A 16 5.81 -1.09 -9.50
CA GLY A 16 5.23 -2.25 -10.19
C GLY A 16 4.62 -3.27 -9.23
N GLN A 17 5.33 -3.60 -8.14
CA GLN A 17 4.80 -4.50 -7.11
C GLN A 17 3.57 -3.93 -6.39
N TYR A 18 3.59 -2.63 -6.10
CA TYR A 18 2.46 -1.92 -5.51
C TYR A 18 1.24 -1.96 -6.43
N PHE A 19 1.46 -1.71 -7.71
CA PHE A 19 0.42 -1.79 -8.73
C PHE A 19 -0.20 -3.19 -8.80
N ASN A 20 0.60 -4.26 -8.72
CA ASN A 20 0.08 -5.63 -8.72
C ASN A 20 -0.89 -5.89 -7.56
N VAL A 21 -0.61 -5.38 -6.36
CA VAL A 21 -1.53 -5.49 -5.21
C VAL A 21 -2.85 -4.77 -5.49
N VAL A 22 -2.79 -3.57 -6.06
CA VAL A 22 -3.98 -2.74 -6.35
C VAL A 22 -4.78 -3.28 -7.54
N ASN A 23 -4.11 -3.89 -8.52
CA ASN A 23 -4.74 -4.44 -9.72
C ASN A 23 -5.29 -5.85 -9.51
N ALA A 24 -4.74 -6.64 -8.58
CA ALA A 24 -5.16 -8.01 -8.32
C ALA A 24 -6.68 -8.22 -8.12
N PRO A 25 -7.43 -7.33 -7.44
CA PRO A 25 -8.90 -7.43 -7.37
C PRO A 25 -9.59 -7.44 -8.73
N SER A 26 -9.04 -6.76 -9.74
CA SER A 26 -9.63 -6.72 -11.09
C SER A 26 -9.52 -8.07 -11.82
N GLU A 27 -8.57 -8.91 -11.42
CA GLU A 27 -8.40 -10.27 -11.95
C GLU A 27 -9.32 -11.28 -11.24
N GLY A 28 -9.94 -10.89 -10.11
CA GLY A 28 -10.88 -11.72 -9.37
C GLY A 28 -10.25 -12.87 -8.60
N ASP A 29 -8.94 -12.83 -8.33
CA ASP A 29 -8.23 -13.83 -7.52
C ASP A 29 -7.76 -13.26 -6.16
N PRO A 30 -8.48 -13.54 -5.06
CA PRO A 30 -8.07 -13.14 -3.72
C PRO A 30 -6.71 -13.70 -3.28
N LYS A 31 -6.25 -14.82 -3.86
CA LYS A 31 -4.97 -15.44 -3.49
C LYS A 31 -3.78 -14.63 -4.00
N SER A 32 -3.90 -14.05 -5.19
CA SER A 32 -2.86 -13.20 -5.77
C SER A 32 -2.63 -11.94 -4.93
N ILE A 33 -3.69 -11.40 -4.31
CA ILE A 33 -3.58 -10.27 -3.35
C ILE A 33 -2.66 -10.63 -2.18
N LEU A 34 -2.84 -11.80 -1.55
CA LEU A 34 -2.01 -12.25 -0.44
C LEU A 34 -0.55 -12.47 -0.88
N GLU A 35 -0.35 -13.10 -2.04
CA GLU A 35 0.98 -13.34 -2.60
C GLU A 35 1.72 -12.02 -2.87
N TYR A 36 1.11 -11.11 -3.63
CA TYR A 36 1.71 -9.82 -3.93
C TYR A 36 1.93 -8.97 -2.67
N SER A 37 1.01 -9.04 -1.71
CA SER A 37 1.14 -8.33 -0.43
C SER A 37 2.31 -8.85 0.40
N ARG A 38 2.62 -10.15 0.35
CA ARG A 38 3.83 -10.71 0.97
C ARG A 38 5.10 -10.31 0.21
N VAL A 39 5.05 -10.35 -1.12
CA VAL A 39 6.19 -10.01 -2.00
C VAL A 39 6.62 -8.55 -1.86
N ILE A 40 5.68 -7.61 -1.73
CA ILE A 40 5.98 -6.19 -1.44
C ILE A 40 6.28 -5.94 0.04
N GLY A 41 5.98 -6.92 0.90
CA GLY A 41 6.22 -6.86 2.33
C GLY A 41 5.13 -6.14 3.12
N PHE A 42 3.91 -5.99 2.62
CA PHE A 42 2.76 -5.56 3.44
C PHE A 42 2.33 -6.61 4.46
N LEU A 43 2.54 -7.88 4.13
CA LEU A 43 2.35 -9.01 5.02
C LEU A 43 3.71 -9.68 5.28
N THR A 44 3.99 -10.00 6.53
CA THR A 44 5.21 -10.67 6.98
C THR A 44 5.17 -12.18 6.74
N GLY A 45 3.98 -12.76 6.55
CA GLY A 45 3.73 -14.20 6.44
C GLY A 45 3.40 -14.88 7.78
N TYR A 46 3.42 -14.14 8.90
CA TYR A 46 3.07 -14.65 10.24
C TYR A 46 1.70 -14.16 10.72
N GLU A 47 0.93 -13.52 9.86
CA GLU A 47 -0.38 -12.98 10.19
C GLU A 47 -1.39 -14.06 10.52
N SER A 48 -2.33 -13.75 11.43
CA SER A 48 -3.47 -14.62 11.65
C SER A 48 -4.34 -14.69 10.40
N ARG A 49 -5.01 -15.83 10.18
CA ARG A 49 -5.97 -16.01 9.08
C ARG A 49 -7.01 -14.88 9.03
N VAL A 50 -7.48 -14.42 10.18
CA VAL A 50 -8.46 -13.33 10.30
C VAL A 50 -7.89 -12.00 9.77
N MET A 51 -6.59 -11.75 9.96
CA MET A 51 -5.92 -10.57 9.39
C MET A 51 -5.68 -10.72 7.89
N GLU A 52 -5.29 -11.90 7.41
CA GLU A 52 -5.14 -12.17 5.98
C GLU A 52 -6.47 -11.96 5.24
N GLU A 53 -7.56 -12.50 5.79
CA GLU A 53 -8.92 -12.30 5.27
C GLU A 53 -9.30 -10.82 5.30
N ALA A 54 -9.11 -10.12 6.43
CA ALA A 54 -9.43 -8.69 6.54
C ALA A 54 -8.62 -7.81 5.58
N HIS A 55 -7.34 -8.13 5.35
CA HIS A 55 -6.48 -7.43 4.39
C HIS A 55 -6.97 -7.65 2.96
N THR A 56 -7.22 -8.91 2.59
CA THR A 56 -7.74 -9.25 1.27
C THR A 56 -9.09 -8.61 1.00
N ASP A 57 -10.02 -8.65 1.97
CA ASP A 57 -11.33 -8.01 1.85
C ASP A 57 -11.21 -6.49 1.65
N ALA A 58 -10.31 -5.83 2.40
CA ALA A 58 -10.08 -4.40 2.24
C ALA A 58 -9.57 -4.04 0.84
N VAL A 59 -8.63 -4.83 0.30
CA VAL A 59 -8.09 -4.63 -1.05
C VAL A 59 -9.15 -4.93 -2.12
N MET A 60 -9.97 -5.97 -1.92
CA MET A 60 -11.10 -6.28 -2.80
C MET A 60 -12.11 -5.14 -2.86
N ILE A 61 -12.51 -4.58 -1.72
CA ILE A 61 -13.45 -3.44 -1.64
C ILE A 61 -12.88 -2.21 -2.37
N LEU A 62 -11.59 -1.91 -2.18
CA LEU A 62 -10.92 -0.81 -2.90
C LEU A 62 -10.86 -1.06 -4.41
N GLY A 63 -10.68 -2.33 -4.80
CA GLY A 63 -10.56 -2.77 -6.18
C GLY A 63 -11.87 -2.84 -6.96
N GLU A 64 -13.03 -2.76 -6.30
CA GLU A 64 -14.36 -2.76 -6.96
C GLU A 64 -14.46 -1.69 -8.06
N ALA A 65 -13.76 -0.56 -7.88
CA ALA A 65 -13.67 0.52 -8.86
C ALA A 65 -13.04 0.12 -10.20
N PHE A 66 -12.20 -0.91 -10.18
CA PHE A 66 -11.40 -1.36 -11.33
C PHE A 66 -11.81 -2.75 -11.84
N GLY A 67 -12.72 -3.44 -11.16
CA GLY A 67 -13.12 -4.81 -11.50
C GLY A 67 -14.12 -4.92 -12.66
N SER A 68 -14.67 -3.80 -13.14
CA SER A 68 -15.62 -3.80 -14.24
C SER A 68 -15.21 -2.82 -15.35
N ASN A 69 -15.53 -3.16 -16.59
CA ASN A 69 -15.36 -2.25 -17.73
C ASN A 69 -16.43 -1.13 -17.79
N GLN A 70 -17.36 -1.10 -16.84
CA GLN A 70 -18.38 -0.06 -16.75
C GLN A 70 -17.91 1.09 -15.86
N LEU A 71 -18.50 2.27 -16.06
CA LEU A 71 -18.23 3.42 -15.20
C LEU A 71 -18.65 3.09 -13.76
N PHE A 72 -17.70 3.23 -12.84
CA PHE A 72 -17.94 3.05 -11.42
C PHE A 72 -18.56 4.34 -10.84
N ASP A 73 -19.75 4.23 -10.27
CA ASP A 73 -20.46 5.37 -9.68
C ASP A 73 -19.95 5.66 -8.26
N PHE A 74 -19.01 6.60 -8.13
CA PHE A 74 -18.48 7.04 -6.83
C PHE A 74 -19.49 7.82 -5.97
N SER A 75 -20.65 8.22 -6.49
CA SER A 75 -21.60 9.05 -5.75
C SER A 75 -22.42 8.28 -4.71
N THR A 76 -22.65 6.98 -4.93
CA THR A 76 -23.54 6.14 -4.10
C THR A 76 -22.78 5.18 -3.19
N GLN A 77 -21.46 5.34 -3.03
CA GLN A 77 -20.62 4.30 -2.43
C GLN A 77 -20.48 4.37 -0.92
N ASP A 78 -20.43 3.19 -0.31
CA ASP A 78 -20.13 2.98 1.10
C ASP A 78 -18.73 2.38 1.32
N THR A 79 -17.85 2.45 0.32
CA THR A 79 -16.47 1.92 0.32
C THR A 79 -15.71 2.26 1.61
N THR A 80 -15.72 3.52 2.04
CA THR A 80 -15.05 3.93 3.29
C THR A 80 -15.69 3.29 4.53
N ARG A 81 -17.00 3.07 4.55
CA ARG A 81 -17.69 2.39 5.65
C ARG A 81 -17.31 0.91 5.69
N ARG A 82 -17.29 0.24 4.53
CA ARG A 82 -16.90 -1.17 4.38
C ARG A 82 -15.44 -1.43 4.74
N ILE A 83 -14.52 -0.53 4.39
CA ILE A 83 -13.10 -0.66 4.77
C ILE A 83 -12.89 -0.44 6.27
N ARG A 84 -13.64 0.48 6.90
CA ARG A 84 -13.54 0.70 8.36
C ARG A 84 -13.92 -0.53 9.18
N SER A 85 -14.84 -1.37 8.69
CA SER A 85 -15.10 -2.67 9.33
C SER A 85 -13.89 -3.60 9.26
N CYS A 86 -13.12 -3.60 8.17
CA CYS A 86 -11.89 -4.38 8.04
C CYS A 86 -10.78 -3.85 8.96
N SER A 87 -10.60 -2.52 9.09
CA SER A 87 -9.51 -1.94 9.89
C SER A 87 -9.60 -2.23 11.39
N THR A 88 -10.81 -2.45 11.93
CA THR A 88 -11.01 -2.76 13.35
C THR A 88 -10.34 -4.09 13.72
N VAL A 89 -10.26 -5.02 12.77
CA VAL A 89 -9.53 -6.28 12.93
C VAL A 89 -8.01 -6.05 12.89
N THR A 90 -7.54 -5.18 12.01
CA THR A 90 -6.11 -4.94 11.75
C THR A 90 -5.43 -3.96 12.72
N GLY A 91 -6.19 -3.20 13.51
CA GLY A 91 -5.64 -2.19 14.45
C GLY A 91 -4.60 -2.74 15.43
N ASN A 92 -4.63 -4.05 15.71
CA ASN A 92 -3.65 -4.72 16.57
C ASN A 92 -2.40 -5.22 15.83
N ALA A 93 -2.39 -5.27 14.49
CA ALA A 93 -1.37 -5.99 13.72
C ALA A 93 -0.70 -5.20 12.58
N MET A 94 -1.27 -4.08 12.11
CA MET A 94 -0.75 -3.35 10.93
C MET A 94 0.52 -2.48 11.16
N LEU A 95 1.13 -2.48 12.35
CA LEU A 95 2.13 -1.45 12.69
C LEU A 95 3.53 -1.61 12.06
N SER A 96 3.80 -2.61 11.21
CA SER A 96 5.19 -3.03 10.96
C SER A 96 5.76 -3.15 9.53
N PRO A 97 5.12 -2.76 8.39
CA PRO A 97 5.85 -2.86 7.10
C PRO A 97 6.25 -1.55 6.39
N LEU A 98 5.58 -0.41 6.63
CA LEU A 98 5.93 0.81 5.88
C LEU A 98 7.32 1.35 6.28
N ALA A 99 7.71 1.18 7.54
CA ALA A 99 8.99 1.68 8.05
C ALA A 99 10.21 1.04 7.36
N ALA A 100 10.16 -0.25 7.02
CA ALA A 100 11.33 -0.97 6.49
C ALA A 100 11.73 -0.52 5.08
N GLN A 101 10.76 -0.14 4.23
CA GLN A 101 11.04 0.33 2.87
C GLN A 101 11.35 1.84 2.82
N THR A 102 10.79 2.63 3.75
CA THR A 102 11.12 4.05 3.86
C THR A 102 12.41 4.31 4.62
N ALA A 103 12.83 3.42 5.54
CA ALA A 103 14.07 3.53 6.30
C ALA A 103 15.32 3.72 5.40
N PRO A 104 15.54 2.95 4.32
CA PRO A 104 16.70 3.18 3.45
C PRO A 104 16.64 4.53 2.71
N VAL A 105 15.44 5.10 2.48
CA VAL A 105 15.30 6.42 1.85
C VAL A 105 15.52 7.55 2.86
N ALA A 106 14.98 7.43 4.08
CA ALA A 106 15.23 8.39 5.15
C ALA A 106 16.72 8.44 5.53
N CYS A 107 17.40 7.29 5.57
CA CYS A 107 18.84 7.21 5.84
C CYS A 107 19.67 7.90 4.73
N LYS A 108 19.32 7.68 3.45
CA LYS A 108 19.99 8.37 2.32
C LYS A 108 19.83 9.90 2.35
N ASN A 109 18.69 10.40 2.84
CA ASN A 109 18.50 11.84 3.00
C ASN A 109 19.34 12.41 4.15
N SER A 110 19.53 11.64 5.24
CA SER A 110 20.43 12.03 6.34
C SER A 110 21.89 12.14 5.87
N ASP A 111 22.37 11.17 5.09
CA ASP A 111 23.73 11.22 4.51
C ASP A 111 23.89 12.40 3.55
N SER A 112 22.84 12.75 2.80
CA SER A 112 22.84 13.90 1.90
C SER A 112 22.92 15.23 2.67
N LEU A 113 22.29 15.30 3.85
CA LEU A 113 22.31 16.50 4.70
C LEU A 113 23.66 16.66 5.42
N GLN A 114 24.27 15.56 5.87
CA GLN A 114 25.65 15.55 6.37
C GLN A 114 26.63 16.03 5.30
N ARG A 115 26.46 15.58 4.04
CA ARG A 115 27.28 16.02 2.91
C ARG A 115 27.08 17.50 2.56
N LEU A 116 25.85 18.00 2.59
CA LEU A 116 25.57 19.43 2.37
C LEU A 116 26.18 20.29 3.49
N SER A 117 26.12 19.85 4.76
CA SER A 117 26.78 20.57 5.86
C SER A 117 28.31 20.62 5.70
N SER A 118 28.94 19.58 5.14
CA SER A 118 30.38 19.56 4.87
C SER A 118 30.79 20.35 3.62
N ALA A 119 29.86 20.66 2.71
CA ALA A 119 30.16 21.41 1.49
C ALA A 119 30.09 22.93 1.67
N PHE A 120 29.46 23.39 2.77
CA PHE A 120 29.31 24.81 3.10
C PHE A 120 30.25 25.30 4.22
N ASN A 121 31.17 24.45 4.67
CA ASN A 121 32.26 24.80 5.60
C ASN A 121 33.59 24.59 4.89
#